data_AF-A0AA35JWH5-F1
#
_entry.id   AF-A0AA35JWH5-F1
#
_cell.length_a   1.000
_cell.length_b   1.000
_cell.length_c   1.000
_cell.angle_alpha   90.00
_cell.angle_beta   90.00
_cell.angle_gamma   90.00
#
_symmetry.space_group_name_H-M   'P 1'
#
loop_
_entity.id
_entity.type
_entity.pdbx_description
1 polymer ?
#
loop_
_entity_poly.entity_id
_entity_poly.type
_entity_poly.pdbx_seq_one_letter_code
_entity_poly.pdbx_strand_id
1 'polypeptide(L)'
;MAFACLEDPTLERHFKGHRDAVTSVDFSLNNKQLVSGSMDSCLMIWSMKPQMRAYRFVGHKDAVLSVHFSPSGHLIASGSRDKTVRLWVPSVKGESTTFKAHTGTVRSVHFSNDGQSLVTASDDKTVKVWAVHRQKFLFSLSQHINWVRCAKFSPDGRLIVSSSDDKTVKLWDKTSRECIHSFCEHGGFVPHVDFHPSGTCIAAAGTDNTVKVWDVRMNRLLQHYQVHSASVNCLSFHSSGNYLITASNDSTLKILDLLEGRLLYTLHGHQGPAACVTFSRTGDFFASGGFDEQVMVWKTNFDAADYGDLLKTRKCNMNVNGTDYGDALRTQRSSMNVNGSSNSVKPMDTGSREIQKSGIYRQEKQSEMDFAEVPDKHIQETETAESARRQHEQIDEAGLASTLQHIVGQLDVLTQTVSILEQRLTLTEDKLKECLENQQKIAQSKSN
;
A
#
# COMPACT_ATOMS: atom_id res chain seq x y z
N MET A 1 25.22 26.69 16.09
CA MET A 1 24.04 26.01 16.68
C MET A 1 24.07 24.57 16.21
N ALA A 2 23.84 23.61 17.10
CA ALA A 2 23.82 22.20 16.70
C ALA A 2 22.58 21.93 15.83
N PHE A 3 22.75 21.21 14.72
CA PHE A 3 21.62 20.73 13.95
C PHE A 3 20.82 19.76 14.81
N ALA A 4 19.52 20.01 14.98
CA ALA A 4 18.61 18.96 15.43
C ALA A 4 18.58 17.91 14.33
N CYS A 5 19.30 16.80 14.55
CA CYS A 5 19.18 15.62 13.71
C CYS A 5 17.73 15.15 13.86
N LEU A 6 16.97 15.16 12.77
CA LEU A 6 15.63 14.58 12.75
C LEU A 6 15.80 13.08 13.00
N GLU A 7 15.58 12.64 14.24
CA GLU A 7 15.60 11.23 14.61
C GLU A 7 14.62 10.46 13.72
N ASP A 8 15.05 9.36 13.10
CA ASP A 8 14.18 8.53 12.27
C ASP A 8 12.96 8.02 13.08
N PRO A 9 11.83 7.68 12.43
CA PRO A 9 10.68 7.10 13.11
C PRO A 9 11.07 5.83 13.89
N THR A 10 10.94 5.89 15.22
CA THR A 10 11.42 4.87 16.16
C THR A 10 10.28 3.98 16.65
N LEU A 11 10.55 2.68 16.80
CA LEU A 11 9.62 1.74 17.43
C LEU A 11 9.56 2.05 18.94
N GLU A 12 8.44 2.61 19.41
CA GLU A 12 8.24 2.87 20.84
C GLU A 12 7.81 1.59 21.56
N ARG A 13 6.90 0.80 20.95
CA ARG A 13 6.29 -0.39 21.58
C ARG A 13 5.98 -1.50 20.59
N HIS A 14 6.03 -2.71 21.11
CA HIS A 14 5.44 -3.89 20.50
C HIS A 14 4.42 -4.50 21.46
N PHE A 15 3.26 -4.88 20.94
CA PHE A 15 2.21 -5.58 21.68
C PHE A 15 2.01 -6.98 21.08
N LYS A 16 1.95 -7.99 21.96
CA LYS A 16 1.69 -9.39 21.62
C LYS A 16 0.55 -9.92 22.49
N GLY A 17 -0.33 -10.75 21.92
CA GLY A 17 -1.44 -11.36 22.66
C GLY A 17 -2.69 -11.69 21.83
N HIS A 18 -2.72 -11.32 20.54
CA HIS A 18 -3.65 -11.95 19.59
C HIS A 18 -3.18 -13.39 19.33
N ARG A 19 -4.06 -14.21 18.76
CA ARG A 19 -3.77 -15.62 18.41
C ARG A 19 -3.76 -15.88 16.90
N ASP A 20 -3.91 -14.83 16.11
CA ASP A 20 -4.01 -14.85 14.66
C ASP A 20 -3.76 -13.42 14.13
N ALA A 21 -3.64 -13.27 12.81
CA ALA A 21 -3.33 -12.03 12.11
C ALA A 21 -4.15 -10.83 12.59
N VAL A 22 -3.47 -9.70 12.82
CA VAL A 22 -4.11 -8.42 13.15
C VAL A 22 -4.64 -7.80 11.86
N THR A 23 -5.94 -7.53 11.79
CA THR A 23 -6.62 -7.09 10.56
C THR A 23 -6.77 -5.58 10.46
N SER A 24 -6.92 -4.91 11.61
CA SER A 24 -7.23 -3.50 11.70
C SER A 24 -6.82 -2.96 13.07
N VAL A 25 -6.33 -1.71 13.09
CA VAL A 25 -5.86 -1.00 14.29
C VAL A 25 -6.38 0.43 14.23
N ASP A 26 -6.75 1.02 15.37
CA ASP A 26 -7.13 2.43 15.50
C ASP A 26 -6.72 3.04 16.86
N PHE A 27 -6.49 4.37 16.89
CA PHE A 27 -6.12 5.12 18.10
C PHE A 27 -7.31 5.80 18.76
N SER A 28 -7.30 5.85 20.10
CA SER A 28 -8.21 6.73 20.84
C SER A 28 -7.82 8.20 20.64
N LEU A 29 -8.80 9.12 20.65
CA LEU A 29 -8.58 10.57 20.50
C LEU A 29 -7.47 11.15 21.40
N ASN A 30 -7.29 10.57 22.59
CA ASN A 30 -6.34 11.02 23.59
C ASN A 30 -4.97 10.30 23.55
N ASN A 31 -4.72 9.45 22.55
CA ASN A 31 -3.53 8.60 22.39
C ASN A 31 -3.19 7.70 23.60
N LYS A 32 -4.11 7.51 24.56
CA LYS A 32 -3.88 6.66 25.76
C LYS A 32 -4.21 5.20 25.52
N GLN A 33 -4.99 4.91 24.49
CA GLN A 33 -5.47 3.58 24.13
C GLN A 33 -5.33 3.34 22.62
N LEU A 34 -5.12 2.08 22.27
CA LEU A 34 -5.08 1.57 20.91
C LEU A 34 -6.03 0.37 20.86
N VAL A 35 -6.86 0.27 19.83
CA VAL A 35 -7.69 -0.92 19.60
C VAL A 35 -7.13 -1.71 18.42
N SER A 36 -7.13 -3.03 18.53
CA SER A 36 -6.84 -3.95 17.43
C SER A 36 -7.95 -4.98 17.28
N GLY A 37 -8.29 -5.27 16.03
CA GLY A 37 -9.10 -6.43 15.63
C GLY A 37 -8.20 -7.51 15.00
N SER A 38 -8.58 -8.76 15.16
CA SER A 38 -7.84 -9.91 14.62
C SER A 38 -8.78 -10.95 14.02
N MET A 39 -8.19 -11.81 13.19
CA MET A 39 -8.82 -13.05 12.72
C MET A 39 -9.21 -14.00 13.89
N ASP A 40 -8.63 -13.84 15.08
CA ASP A 40 -8.95 -14.61 16.31
C ASP A 40 -10.35 -14.35 16.90
N SER A 41 -11.22 -13.65 16.17
CA SER A 41 -12.58 -13.20 16.54
C SER A 41 -12.67 -12.25 17.75
N CYS A 42 -11.54 -11.84 18.31
CA CYS A 42 -11.47 -10.94 19.45
C CYS A 42 -11.11 -9.51 19.03
N LEU A 43 -11.48 -8.56 19.88
CA LEU A 43 -10.86 -7.24 19.92
C LEU A 43 -9.95 -7.16 21.13
N MET A 44 -8.88 -6.39 21.03
CA MET A 44 -8.09 -5.98 22.20
C MET A 44 -7.92 -4.47 22.28
N ILE A 45 -8.01 -3.94 23.49
CA ILE A 45 -7.66 -2.57 23.81
C ILE A 45 -6.35 -2.58 24.60
N TRP A 46 -5.32 -2.02 24.00
CA TRP A 46 -4.02 -1.78 24.60
C TRP A 46 -4.00 -0.41 25.27
N SER A 47 -3.14 -0.24 26.26
CA SER A 47 -2.88 1.08 26.85
C SER A 47 -1.44 1.51 26.58
N MET A 48 -1.27 2.81 26.29
CA MET A 48 0.05 3.45 26.22
C MET A 48 0.68 3.69 27.61
N LYS A 49 0.15 3.11 28.70
CA LYS A 49 0.79 3.06 30.01
C LYS A 49 1.41 1.67 30.25
N PRO A 50 2.74 1.53 30.50
CA PRO A 50 3.41 0.23 30.55
C PRO A 50 2.85 -0.77 31.57
N GLN A 51 2.29 -0.30 32.68
CA GLN A 51 1.77 -1.14 33.76
C GLN A 51 0.31 -1.58 33.57
N MET A 52 -0.38 -1.15 32.51
CA MET A 52 -1.79 -1.50 32.28
C MET A 52 -1.91 -2.71 31.35
N ARG A 53 -2.62 -3.75 31.83
CA ARG A 53 -2.96 -4.92 31.01
C ARG A 53 -3.93 -4.55 29.89
N ALA A 54 -3.79 -5.21 28.75
CA ALA A 54 -4.76 -5.10 27.66
C ALA A 54 -6.11 -5.72 28.05
N TYR A 55 -7.21 -5.14 27.60
CA TYR A 55 -8.54 -5.72 27.73
C TYR A 55 -8.84 -6.55 26.48
N ARG A 56 -9.20 -7.82 26.66
CA ARG A 56 -9.68 -8.69 25.57
C ARG A 56 -11.19 -8.75 25.58
N PHE A 57 -11.80 -8.34 24.47
CA PHE A 57 -13.24 -8.38 24.25
C PHE A 57 -13.58 -9.51 23.28
N VAL A 58 -14.49 -10.38 23.72
CA VAL A 58 -14.95 -11.56 22.97
C VAL A 58 -16.44 -11.42 22.73
N GLY A 59 -16.92 -11.73 21.53
CA GLY A 59 -18.35 -11.72 21.24
C GLY A 59 -18.73 -11.81 19.77
N HIS A 60 -17.84 -11.42 18.85
CA HIS A 60 -18.01 -11.83 17.45
C HIS A 60 -17.87 -13.35 17.32
N LYS A 61 -18.57 -13.93 16.34
CA LYS A 61 -18.57 -15.38 16.10
C LYS A 61 -17.51 -15.84 15.10
N ASP A 62 -16.84 -14.89 14.47
CA ASP A 62 -15.91 -15.06 13.36
C ASP A 62 -14.95 -13.85 13.34
N ALA A 63 -13.92 -13.89 12.50
CA ALA A 63 -12.87 -12.89 12.36
C ALA A 63 -13.38 -11.45 12.39
N VAL A 64 -12.71 -10.58 13.18
CA VAL A 64 -12.91 -9.14 13.16
C VAL A 64 -12.07 -8.58 12.02
N LEU A 65 -12.67 -7.84 11.09
CA LEU A 65 -12.00 -7.34 9.89
C LEU A 65 -11.68 -5.84 9.95
N SER A 66 -12.44 -5.08 10.73
CA SER A 66 -12.24 -3.64 10.89
C SER A 66 -12.68 -3.17 12.28
N VAL A 67 -11.90 -2.26 12.86
CA VAL A 67 -12.17 -1.59 14.13
C VAL A 67 -12.03 -0.08 13.97
N HIS A 68 -12.82 0.70 14.72
CA HIS A 68 -12.72 2.16 14.72
C HIS A 68 -13.21 2.75 16.03
N PHE A 69 -12.49 3.70 16.61
CA PHE A 69 -12.97 4.54 17.71
C PHE A 69 -13.96 5.58 17.19
N SER A 70 -14.97 5.87 18.01
CA SER A 70 -15.78 7.08 17.84
C SER A 70 -14.93 8.34 17.95
N PRO A 71 -15.34 9.48 17.35
CA PRO A 71 -14.66 10.75 17.51
C PRO A 71 -14.46 11.13 18.99
N SER A 72 -15.49 10.93 19.81
CA SER A 72 -15.48 11.17 21.27
C SER A 72 -14.68 10.15 22.09
N GLY A 73 -14.31 8.99 21.53
CA GLY A 73 -13.62 7.92 22.24
C GLY A 73 -14.47 7.13 23.25
N HIS A 74 -15.79 7.37 23.33
CA HIS A 74 -16.70 6.65 24.25
C HIS A 74 -17.23 5.32 23.69
N LEU A 75 -17.11 5.10 22.39
CA LEU A 75 -17.51 3.88 21.70
C LEU A 75 -16.40 3.42 20.74
N ILE A 76 -16.36 2.11 20.51
CA ILE A 76 -15.61 1.44 19.43
C ILE A 76 -16.61 0.71 18.56
N ALA A 77 -16.53 0.83 17.24
CA ALA A 77 -17.24 -0.01 16.29
C ALA A 77 -16.34 -1.13 15.81
N SER A 78 -16.91 -2.32 15.57
CA SER A 78 -16.23 -3.44 14.94
C SER A 78 -17.09 -4.12 13.89
N GLY A 79 -16.51 -4.41 12.74
CA GLY A 79 -17.10 -5.22 11.66
C GLY A 79 -16.46 -6.60 11.64
N SER A 80 -17.29 -7.63 11.45
CA SER A 80 -16.84 -9.03 11.44
C SER A 80 -17.34 -9.79 10.21
N ARG A 81 -16.63 -10.87 9.90
CA ARG A 81 -17.05 -11.91 8.98
C ARG A 81 -18.38 -12.57 9.37
N ASP A 82 -18.79 -12.49 10.64
CA ASP A 82 -20.08 -12.97 11.17
C ASP A 82 -21.31 -12.16 10.71
N LYS A 83 -21.11 -11.15 9.85
CA LYS A 83 -22.14 -10.30 9.21
C LYS A 83 -22.79 -9.28 10.15
N THR A 84 -22.29 -9.19 11.39
CA THR A 84 -22.75 -8.22 12.39
C THR A 84 -21.78 -7.05 12.54
N VAL A 85 -22.30 -5.97 13.10
CA VAL A 85 -21.50 -4.89 13.66
C VAL A 85 -21.78 -4.83 15.15
N ARG A 86 -20.71 -4.66 15.94
CA ARG A 86 -20.80 -4.43 17.37
C ARG A 86 -20.31 -3.04 17.72
N LEU A 87 -20.99 -2.42 18.67
CA LEU A 87 -20.53 -1.21 19.35
C LEU A 87 -20.12 -1.60 20.77
N TRP A 88 -18.88 -1.29 21.15
CA TRP A 88 -18.29 -1.62 22.45
C TRP A 88 -18.06 -0.34 23.26
N VAL A 89 -18.29 -0.41 24.57
CA VAL A 89 -17.84 0.61 25.51
C VAL A 89 -16.40 0.26 25.94
N PRO A 90 -15.39 1.15 25.77
CA PRO A 90 -13.98 0.89 26.10
C PRO A 90 -13.74 0.92 27.62
N SER A 91 -14.30 -0.06 28.31
CA SER A 91 -14.25 -0.26 29.76
C SER A 91 -13.82 -1.69 30.08
N VAL A 92 -13.38 -1.94 31.32
CA VAL A 92 -12.92 -3.26 31.78
C VAL A 92 -13.95 -4.38 31.53
N LYS A 93 -15.25 -4.04 31.56
CA LYS A 93 -16.35 -4.99 31.34
C LYS A 93 -16.58 -5.39 29.87
N GLY A 94 -16.12 -4.58 28.91
CA GLY A 94 -16.35 -4.84 27.49
C GLY A 94 -17.82 -4.94 27.07
N GLU A 95 -18.71 -4.18 27.71
CA GLU A 95 -20.14 -4.14 27.37
C GLU A 95 -20.32 -3.78 25.88
N SER A 96 -21.11 -4.57 25.15
CA SER A 96 -21.37 -4.35 23.73
C SER A 96 -22.81 -4.59 23.30
N THR A 97 -23.24 -3.81 22.32
CA THR A 97 -24.51 -3.98 21.60
C THR A 97 -24.22 -4.45 20.18
N THR A 98 -24.93 -5.49 19.74
CA THR A 98 -24.75 -6.12 18.43
C THR A 98 -25.96 -5.88 17.54
N PHE A 99 -25.75 -5.55 16.26
CA PHE A 99 -26.82 -5.50 15.27
C PHE A 99 -26.38 -6.15 13.95
N LYS A 100 -27.35 -6.75 13.24
CA LYS A 100 -27.11 -7.40 11.95
C LYS A 100 -27.11 -6.35 10.85
N ALA A 101 -25.93 -5.95 10.41
CA ALA A 101 -25.78 -4.89 9.42
C ALA A 101 -26.00 -5.37 7.98
N HIS A 102 -25.45 -6.55 7.63
CA HIS A 102 -25.35 -6.99 6.24
C HIS A 102 -25.76 -8.47 6.05
N THR A 103 -25.91 -8.89 4.80
CA THR A 103 -26.13 -10.31 4.44
C THR A 103 -24.83 -11.04 4.10
N GLY A 104 -23.77 -10.29 3.77
CA GLY A 104 -22.38 -10.71 3.59
C GLY A 104 -21.48 -10.29 4.77
N THR A 105 -20.18 -10.56 4.65
CA THR A 105 -19.17 -10.19 5.65
C THR A 105 -19.11 -8.66 5.80
N VAL A 106 -18.85 -8.13 6.99
CA VAL A 106 -18.63 -6.69 7.18
C VAL A 106 -17.13 -6.43 7.22
N ARG A 107 -16.61 -5.72 6.22
CA ARG A 107 -15.16 -5.54 6.01
C ARG A 107 -14.60 -4.25 6.57
N SER A 108 -15.41 -3.19 6.57
CA SER A 108 -14.99 -1.87 7.06
C SER A 108 -16.12 -1.23 7.87
N VAL A 109 -15.75 -0.60 8.97
CA VAL A 109 -16.61 0.27 9.78
C VAL A 109 -15.91 1.61 9.99
N HIS A 110 -16.66 2.71 9.90
CA HIS A 110 -16.10 4.04 10.11
C HIS A 110 -17.15 5.00 10.66
N PHE A 111 -16.81 5.74 11.71
CA PHE A 111 -17.70 6.78 12.26
C PHE A 111 -17.61 8.06 11.42
N SER A 112 -18.70 8.82 11.33
CA SER A 112 -18.60 10.22 10.89
C SER A 112 -17.94 11.06 11.98
N ASN A 113 -17.32 12.19 11.60
CA ASN A 113 -16.58 13.04 12.53
C ASN A 113 -17.46 13.68 13.63
N ASP A 114 -18.77 13.80 13.40
CA ASP A 114 -19.78 14.19 14.40
C ASP A 114 -20.12 13.09 15.42
N GLY A 115 -19.67 11.84 15.20
CA GLY A 115 -19.98 10.66 16.01
C GLY A 115 -21.43 10.16 15.92
N GLN A 116 -22.29 10.78 15.10
CA GLN A 116 -23.72 10.47 15.02
C GLN A 116 -24.03 9.36 14.01
N SER A 117 -23.22 9.24 12.95
CA SER A 117 -23.39 8.27 11.87
C SER A 117 -22.26 7.23 11.88
N LEU A 118 -22.57 6.02 11.40
CA LEU A 118 -21.59 4.96 11.12
C LEU A 118 -21.81 4.48 9.68
N VAL A 119 -20.74 4.35 8.91
CA VAL A 119 -20.76 3.72 7.58
C VAL A 119 -20.14 2.32 7.66
N THR A 120 -20.73 1.37 6.94
CA THR A 120 -20.34 -0.04 6.92
C THR A 120 -20.25 -0.56 5.48
N ALA A 121 -19.17 -1.28 5.16
CA ALA A 121 -18.93 -1.88 3.84
C ALA A 121 -18.94 -3.41 3.90
N SER A 122 -19.41 -4.08 2.83
CA SER A 122 -19.67 -5.52 2.86
C SER A 122 -19.49 -6.26 1.54
N ASP A 123 -19.27 -7.57 1.67
CA ASP A 123 -19.39 -8.57 0.58
C ASP A 123 -20.84 -8.73 0.04
N ASP A 124 -21.85 -8.09 0.65
CA ASP A 124 -23.18 -7.97 0.02
C ASP A 124 -23.26 -6.90 -1.08
N LYS A 125 -22.11 -6.33 -1.48
CA LYS A 125 -21.95 -5.31 -2.53
C LYS A 125 -22.57 -3.95 -2.18
N THR A 126 -23.00 -3.76 -0.93
CA THR A 126 -23.59 -2.50 -0.46
C THR A 126 -22.71 -1.80 0.56
N VAL A 127 -22.80 -0.47 0.56
CA VAL A 127 -22.40 0.38 1.68
C VAL A 127 -23.67 0.79 2.43
N LYS A 128 -23.69 0.69 3.75
CA LYS A 128 -24.85 1.08 4.57
C LYS A 128 -24.48 2.15 5.57
N VAL A 129 -25.43 3.04 5.85
CA VAL A 129 -25.27 4.13 6.83
C VAL A 129 -26.28 3.95 7.96
N TRP A 130 -25.80 4.14 9.19
CA TRP A 130 -26.51 3.87 10.43
C TRP A 130 -26.44 5.07 11.37
N ALA A 131 -27.49 5.31 12.15
CA ALA A 131 -27.48 6.26 13.26
C ALA A 131 -26.99 5.57 14.54
N VAL A 132 -25.90 6.05 15.13
CA VAL A 132 -25.20 5.43 16.27
C VAL A 132 -26.09 5.38 17.52
N HIS A 133 -26.65 6.52 17.92
CA HIS A 133 -27.40 6.66 19.19
C HIS A 133 -28.65 5.78 19.28
N ARG A 134 -29.28 5.44 18.14
CA ARG A 134 -30.47 4.58 18.08
C ARG A 134 -30.23 3.22 17.42
N GLN A 135 -29.01 2.96 16.95
CA GLN A 135 -28.62 1.76 16.20
C GLN A 135 -29.55 1.46 15.01
N LYS A 136 -30.07 2.52 14.36
CA LYS A 136 -31.04 2.41 13.27
C LYS A 136 -30.35 2.50 11.92
N PHE A 137 -30.76 1.64 11.00
CA PHE A 137 -30.47 1.78 9.57
C PHE A 137 -31.05 3.10 9.05
N LEU A 138 -30.29 3.82 8.22
CA LEU A 138 -30.73 5.04 7.55
C LEU A 138 -30.96 4.78 6.06
N PHE A 139 -29.92 4.35 5.34
CA PHE A 139 -29.98 4.04 3.90
C PHE A 139 -28.81 3.16 3.46
N SER A 140 -28.91 2.63 2.24
CA SER A 140 -27.90 1.82 1.56
C SER A 140 -27.53 2.41 0.20
N LEU A 141 -26.27 2.27 -0.18
CA LEU A 141 -25.69 2.66 -1.46
C LEU A 141 -25.27 1.37 -2.18
N SER A 142 -25.84 1.09 -3.36
CA SER A 142 -25.82 -0.24 -4.00
C SER A 142 -25.56 -0.17 -5.51
N GLN A 143 -24.41 0.40 -5.90
CA GLN A 143 -23.97 0.52 -7.30
C GLN A 143 -22.61 -0.14 -7.56
N HIS A 144 -22.00 -0.76 -6.53
CA HIS A 144 -20.84 -1.62 -6.71
C HIS A 144 -21.27 -2.97 -7.30
N ILE A 145 -20.50 -3.47 -8.25
CA ILE A 145 -20.82 -4.71 -8.98
C ILE A 145 -20.27 -5.92 -8.23
N ASN A 146 -19.27 -5.71 -7.37
CA ASN A 146 -18.62 -6.73 -6.58
C ASN A 146 -18.49 -6.31 -5.09
N TRP A 147 -17.82 -7.14 -4.29
CA TRP A 147 -17.62 -6.93 -2.86
C TRP A 147 -17.03 -5.57 -2.52
N VAL A 148 -17.57 -4.87 -1.51
CA VAL A 148 -17.02 -3.58 -1.05
C VAL A 148 -16.04 -3.84 0.10
N ARG A 149 -14.81 -3.37 -0.06
CA ARG A 149 -13.70 -3.61 0.88
C ARG A 149 -13.64 -2.55 1.97
N CYS A 150 -13.62 -1.28 1.58
CA CYS A 150 -13.56 -0.17 2.51
C CYS A 150 -14.64 0.87 2.19
N ALA A 151 -15.12 1.55 3.24
CA ALA A 151 -15.89 2.78 3.10
C ALA A 151 -15.55 3.74 4.24
N LYS A 152 -15.37 5.02 3.91
CA LYS A 152 -14.98 6.09 4.84
C LYS A 152 -15.86 7.31 4.64
N PHE A 153 -16.07 8.05 5.72
CA PHE A 153 -16.64 9.40 5.64
C PHE A 153 -15.54 10.40 5.32
N SER A 154 -15.89 11.43 4.57
CA SER A 154 -15.12 12.67 4.46
C SER A 154 -15.02 13.39 5.81
N PRO A 155 -14.00 14.25 6.02
CA PRO A 155 -13.83 15.02 7.26
C PRO A 155 -15.00 15.96 7.59
N ASP A 156 -15.69 16.48 6.57
CA ASP A 156 -16.90 17.31 6.71
C ASP A 156 -18.20 16.50 6.87
N GLY A 157 -18.13 15.18 6.73
CA GLY A 157 -19.24 14.25 6.86
C GLY A 157 -20.30 14.31 5.76
N ARG A 158 -20.06 15.06 4.66
CA ARG A 158 -21.00 15.19 3.53
C ARG A 158 -20.83 14.10 2.49
N LEU A 159 -19.58 13.76 2.19
CA LEU A 159 -19.23 12.73 1.22
C LEU A 159 -18.89 11.39 1.89
N ILE A 160 -19.15 10.30 1.19
CA ILE A 160 -18.68 8.95 1.51
C ILE A 160 -17.83 8.48 0.33
N VAL A 161 -16.69 7.86 0.61
CA VAL A 161 -15.91 7.12 -0.40
C VAL A 161 -16.01 5.63 -0.11
N SER A 162 -16.06 4.80 -1.15
CA SER A 162 -15.98 3.35 -1.02
C SER A 162 -15.11 2.72 -2.10
N SER A 163 -14.46 1.61 -1.74
CA SER A 163 -13.57 0.85 -2.61
C SER A 163 -14.01 -0.61 -2.74
N SER A 164 -13.82 -1.22 -3.91
CA SER A 164 -14.40 -2.53 -4.22
C SER A 164 -13.51 -3.45 -5.05
N ASP A 165 -13.84 -4.74 -5.01
CA ASP A 165 -13.35 -5.78 -5.91
C ASP A 165 -13.77 -5.59 -7.38
N ASP A 166 -14.67 -4.65 -7.69
CA ASP A 166 -14.98 -4.24 -9.06
C ASP A 166 -13.93 -3.30 -9.68
N LYS A 167 -12.80 -3.10 -8.98
CA LYS A 167 -11.68 -2.20 -9.34
C LYS A 167 -12.05 -0.71 -9.35
N THR A 168 -13.23 -0.35 -8.84
CA THR A 168 -13.66 1.05 -8.75
C THR A 168 -13.57 1.62 -7.34
N VAL A 169 -13.24 2.91 -7.28
CA VAL A 169 -13.47 3.75 -6.10
C VAL A 169 -14.65 4.66 -6.41
N LYS A 170 -15.72 4.61 -5.61
CA LYS A 170 -16.92 5.43 -5.80
C LYS A 170 -17.01 6.51 -4.73
N LEU A 171 -17.38 7.71 -5.18
CA LEU A 171 -17.66 8.86 -4.35
C LEU A 171 -19.17 9.12 -4.32
N TRP A 172 -19.73 9.28 -3.13
CA TRP A 172 -21.16 9.39 -2.90
C TRP A 172 -21.48 10.64 -2.09
N ASP A 173 -22.60 11.30 -2.42
CA ASP A 173 -23.19 12.31 -1.54
C ASP A 173 -24.09 11.63 -0.49
N LYS A 174 -23.89 11.96 0.79
CA LYS A 174 -24.75 11.51 1.90
C LYS A 174 -26.18 12.08 1.78
N THR A 175 -26.35 13.24 1.15
CA THR A 175 -27.63 13.95 1.07
C THR A 175 -28.50 13.45 -0.09
N SER A 176 -28.01 13.44 -1.33
CA SER A 176 -28.75 12.85 -2.46
C SER A 176 -28.87 11.32 -2.33
N ARG A 177 -27.82 10.68 -1.79
CA ARG A 177 -27.58 9.21 -1.74
C ARG A 177 -27.21 8.63 -3.11
N GLU A 178 -26.67 9.45 -4.00
CA GLU A 178 -26.24 9.06 -5.35
C GLU A 178 -24.71 9.02 -5.46
N CYS A 179 -24.21 8.25 -6.42
CA CYS A 179 -22.79 8.21 -6.78
C CYS A 179 -22.44 9.44 -7.63
N ILE A 180 -21.65 10.35 -7.09
CA ILE A 180 -21.14 11.55 -7.78
C ILE A 180 -20.14 11.14 -8.86
N HIS A 181 -19.21 10.24 -8.52
CA HIS A 181 -18.12 9.86 -9.41
C HIS A 181 -17.61 8.44 -9.15
N SER A 182 -17.02 7.82 -10.17
CA SER A 182 -16.48 6.47 -10.13
C SER A 182 -15.11 6.44 -10.80
N PHE A 183 -14.05 6.35 -9.99
CA PHE A 183 -12.68 6.21 -10.46
C PHE A 183 -12.42 4.74 -10.84
N CYS A 184 -12.04 4.49 -12.10
CA CYS A 184 -11.89 3.14 -12.65
C CYS A 184 -10.45 2.82 -13.11
N GLU A 185 -9.46 3.60 -12.67
CA GLU A 185 -8.09 3.57 -13.20
C GLU A 185 -7.20 2.44 -12.64
N HIS A 186 -7.71 1.54 -11.80
CA HIS A 186 -6.91 0.49 -11.18
C HIS A 186 -6.79 -0.77 -12.05
N GLY A 187 -5.58 -1.35 -12.10
CA GLY A 187 -5.36 -2.66 -12.70
C GLY A 187 -5.84 -3.79 -11.77
N GLY A 188 -5.72 -3.58 -10.46
CA GLY A 188 -6.15 -4.49 -9.39
C GLY A 188 -7.46 -4.09 -8.71
N PHE A 189 -7.85 -4.82 -7.67
CA PHE A 189 -8.91 -4.38 -6.76
C PHE A 189 -8.35 -3.46 -5.68
N VAL A 190 -9.24 -2.80 -4.94
CA VAL A 190 -8.88 -1.69 -4.04
C VAL A 190 -9.25 -2.05 -2.59
N PRO A 191 -8.35 -2.71 -1.82
CA PRO A 191 -8.63 -3.12 -0.44
C PRO A 191 -8.90 -1.95 0.52
N HIS A 192 -8.26 -0.80 0.35
CA HIS A 192 -8.42 0.34 1.26
C HIS A 192 -8.45 1.68 0.53
N VAL A 193 -9.22 2.61 1.08
CA VAL A 193 -9.34 4.00 0.62
C VAL A 193 -9.47 4.91 1.83
N ASP A 194 -8.95 6.13 1.74
CA ASP A 194 -9.02 7.12 2.81
C ASP A 194 -9.13 8.54 2.24
N PHE A 195 -9.65 9.47 3.05
CA PHE A 195 -9.69 10.89 2.72
C PHE A 195 -8.48 11.61 3.30
N HIS A 196 -7.92 12.54 2.52
CA HIS A 196 -6.98 13.52 3.04
C HIS A 196 -7.66 14.40 4.12
N PRO A 197 -6.99 14.82 5.22
CA PRO A 197 -7.64 15.54 6.33
C PRO A 197 -8.36 16.84 5.95
N SER A 198 -7.93 17.51 4.88
CA SER A 198 -8.62 18.70 4.33
C SER A 198 -9.92 18.39 3.57
N GLY A 199 -10.20 17.12 3.26
CA GLY A 199 -11.29 16.68 2.39
C GLY A 199 -11.09 16.93 0.89
N THR A 200 -9.96 17.51 0.46
CA THR A 200 -9.74 17.85 -0.97
C THR A 200 -9.32 16.67 -1.84
N CYS A 201 -8.69 15.65 -1.25
CA CYS A 201 -8.10 14.53 -1.96
C CYS A 201 -8.53 13.19 -1.34
N ILE A 202 -8.47 12.13 -2.14
CA ILE A 202 -8.67 10.73 -1.73
C ILE A 202 -7.43 9.94 -2.15
N ALA A 203 -6.93 9.07 -1.28
CA ALA A 203 -5.93 8.06 -1.64
C ALA A 203 -6.54 6.66 -1.60
N ALA A 204 -6.17 5.80 -2.55
CA ALA A 204 -6.56 4.40 -2.54
C ALA A 204 -5.37 3.47 -2.80
N ALA A 205 -5.35 2.37 -2.04
CA ALA A 205 -4.36 1.30 -2.11
C ALA A 205 -4.86 0.24 -3.08
N GLY A 206 -4.06 -0.10 -4.10
CA GLY A 206 -4.36 -1.12 -5.10
C GLY A 206 -3.61 -2.43 -4.88
N THR A 207 -4.22 -3.54 -5.29
CA THR A 207 -3.54 -4.84 -5.38
C THR A 207 -2.64 -4.97 -6.60
N ASP A 208 -2.57 -3.95 -7.45
CA ASP A 208 -1.61 -3.77 -8.54
C ASP A 208 -0.27 -3.18 -8.05
N ASN A 209 -0.04 -3.20 -6.73
CA ASN A 209 1.11 -2.61 -6.03
C ASN A 209 1.18 -1.08 -6.10
N THR A 210 0.12 -0.42 -6.60
CA THR A 210 0.06 1.04 -6.75
C THR A 210 -0.70 1.69 -5.61
N VAL A 211 -0.34 2.94 -5.31
CA VAL A 211 -1.15 3.85 -4.52
C VAL A 211 -1.44 5.07 -5.38
N LYS A 212 -2.71 5.43 -5.48
CA LYS A 212 -3.19 6.52 -6.34
C LYS A 212 -3.90 7.56 -5.50
N VAL A 213 -3.72 8.82 -5.85
CA VAL A 213 -4.33 9.97 -5.16
C VAL A 213 -5.07 10.83 -6.19
N TRP A 214 -6.35 11.10 -5.96
CA TRP A 214 -7.18 11.96 -6.82
C TRP A 214 -7.65 13.21 -6.07
N ASP A 215 -7.85 14.29 -6.83
CA ASP A 215 -8.57 15.48 -6.39
C ASP A 215 -10.09 15.23 -6.46
N VAL A 216 -10.80 15.50 -5.35
CA VAL A 216 -12.24 15.27 -5.19
C VAL A 216 -13.09 16.25 -5.99
N ARG A 217 -12.58 17.46 -6.26
CA ARG A 217 -13.31 18.53 -6.96
C ARG A 217 -13.09 18.46 -8.47
N MET A 218 -11.88 18.14 -8.90
CA MET A 218 -11.50 18.02 -10.31
C MET A 218 -11.69 16.61 -10.88
N ASN A 219 -11.92 15.61 -10.03
CA ASN A 219 -12.04 14.19 -10.39
C ASN A 219 -10.85 13.70 -11.24
N ARG A 220 -9.63 14.13 -10.90
CA ARG A 220 -8.41 13.82 -11.66
C ARG A 220 -7.35 13.21 -10.76
N LEU A 221 -6.65 12.21 -11.29
CA LEU A 221 -5.44 11.65 -10.68
C LEU A 221 -4.39 12.77 -10.50
N LEU A 222 -3.97 12.99 -9.27
CA LEU A 222 -2.89 13.91 -8.91
C LEU A 222 -1.55 13.20 -8.88
N GLN A 223 -1.50 12.02 -8.24
CA GLN A 223 -0.26 11.29 -7.97
C GLN A 223 -0.48 9.79 -8.12
N HIS A 224 0.56 9.12 -8.62
CA HIS A 224 0.62 7.69 -8.82
C HIS A 224 1.96 7.16 -8.30
N TYR A 225 1.88 6.27 -7.32
CA TYR A 225 3.03 5.76 -6.58
C TYR A 225 3.12 4.24 -6.75
N GLN A 226 4.17 3.75 -7.41
CA GLN A 226 4.47 2.33 -7.53
C GLN A 226 5.68 1.99 -6.65
N VAL A 227 5.43 1.82 -5.34
CA VAL A 227 6.49 1.82 -4.32
C VAL A 227 6.69 0.44 -3.69
N HIS A 228 5.66 -0.39 -3.68
CA HIS A 228 5.68 -1.72 -3.07
C HIS A 228 5.94 -2.81 -4.11
N SER A 229 6.51 -3.93 -3.66
CA SER A 229 6.72 -5.11 -4.51
C SER A 229 5.51 -6.05 -4.52
N ALA A 230 4.54 -5.81 -3.64
CA ALA A 230 3.30 -6.58 -3.53
C ALA A 230 2.10 -5.68 -3.16
N SER A 231 0.90 -6.28 -3.21
CA SER A 231 -0.40 -5.64 -2.90
C SER A 231 -0.34 -4.73 -1.67
N VAL A 232 -0.81 -3.50 -1.81
CA VAL A 232 -0.95 -2.56 -0.69
C VAL A 232 -2.29 -2.83 -0.02
N ASN A 233 -2.27 -3.20 1.26
CA ASN A 233 -3.45 -3.63 2.01
C ASN A 233 -4.20 -2.46 2.66
N CYS A 234 -3.45 -1.49 3.16
CA CYS A 234 -3.98 -0.39 3.98
C CYS A 234 -3.14 0.87 3.78
N LEU A 235 -3.76 2.02 4.00
CA LEU A 235 -3.10 3.32 4.00
C LEU A 235 -3.76 4.24 5.04
N SER A 236 -3.04 5.28 5.45
CA SER A 236 -3.53 6.30 6.36
C SER A 236 -2.81 7.63 6.12
N PHE A 237 -3.57 8.73 6.06
CA PHE A 237 -2.98 10.07 6.00
C PHE A 237 -2.52 10.55 7.37
N HIS A 238 -1.40 11.27 7.40
CA HIS A 238 -0.95 12.00 8.57
C HIS A 238 -1.88 13.19 8.86
N SER A 239 -2.02 13.60 10.12
CA SER A 239 -2.89 14.70 10.58
C SER A 239 -2.63 16.03 9.84
N SER A 240 -1.36 16.35 9.59
CA SER A 240 -0.93 17.53 8.84
C SER A 240 -1.21 17.47 7.33
N GLY A 241 -1.58 16.30 6.80
CA GLY A 241 -1.89 16.09 5.37
C GLY A 241 -0.67 15.92 4.46
N ASN A 242 0.54 16.27 4.90
CA ASN A 242 1.74 16.23 4.04
C ASN A 242 2.28 14.81 3.81
N TYR A 243 1.88 13.82 4.61
CA TYR A 243 2.43 12.47 4.57
C TYR A 243 1.35 11.40 4.46
N LEU A 244 1.68 10.32 3.76
CA LEU A 244 0.86 9.11 3.62
C LEU A 244 1.69 7.89 4.04
N ILE A 245 1.15 7.04 4.93
CA ILE A 245 1.76 5.75 5.24
C ILE A 245 0.99 4.62 4.56
N THR A 246 1.71 3.62 4.07
CA THR A 246 1.17 2.49 3.31
C THR A 246 1.72 1.17 3.89
N ALA A 247 0.84 0.17 3.99
CA ALA A 247 1.19 -1.18 4.47
C ALA A 247 0.93 -2.21 3.36
N SER A 248 1.88 -3.13 3.15
CA SER A 248 1.84 -4.09 2.04
C SER A 248 2.08 -5.55 2.47
N ASN A 249 1.66 -6.47 1.60
CA ASN A 249 2.03 -7.87 1.65
C ASN A 249 3.55 -8.11 1.54
N ASP A 250 4.36 -7.14 1.10
CA ASP A 250 5.82 -7.25 1.06
C ASP A 250 6.51 -7.13 2.45
N SER A 251 5.74 -7.14 3.54
CA SER A 251 6.15 -6.97 4.95
C SER A 251 6.70 -5.58 5.32
N THR A 252 6.76 -4.64 4.37
CA THR A 252 7.24 -3.29 4.62
C THR A 252 6.09 -2.31 4.90
N LEU A 253 6.41 -1.28 5.68
CA LEU A 253 5.62 -0.05 5.75
C LEU A 253 6.39 1.04 5.01
N LYS A 254 5.73 1.83 4.18
CA LYS A 254 6.38 2.93 3.45
C LYS A 254 5.70 4.26 3.74
N ILE A 255 6.50 5.31 3.87
CA ILE A 255 6.04 6.66 4.18
C ILE A 255 6.39 7.57 3.02
N LEU A 256 5.38 8.22 2.47
CA LEU A 256 5.44 9.05 1.26
C LEU A 256 5.25 10.53 1.63
N ASP A 257 6.07 11.40 1.06
CA ASP A 257 5.86 12.84 1.04
C ASP A 257 4.89 13.19 -0.10
N LEU A 258 3.74 13.76 0.23
CA LEU A 258 2.71 14.15 -0.73
C LEU A 258 2.98 15.54 -1.35
N LEU A 259 3.85 16.36 -0.77
CA LEU A 259 4.27 17.64 -1.33
C LEU A 259 5.36 17.45 -2.38
N GLU A 260 6.40 16.68 -2.04
CA GLU A 260 7.54 16.41 -2.93
C GLU A 260 7.33 15.18 -3.82
N GLY A 261 6.30 14.37 -3.58
CA GLY A 261 5.94 13.23 -4.43
C GLY A 261 6.90 12.04 -4.34
N ARG A 262 7.58 11.85 -3.19
CA ARG A 262 8.66 10.86 -3.03
C ARG A 262 8.51 9.96 -1.82
N LEU A 263 9.16 8.79 -1.89
CA LEU A 263 9.37 7.92 -0.75
C LEU A 263 10.37 8.56 0.24
N LEU A 264 9.98 8.67 1.51
CA LEU A 264 10.84 9.12 2.61
C LEU A 264 11.48 7.93 3.33
N TYR A 265 10.64 7.01 3.80
CA TYR A 265 11.07 5.90 4.66
C TYR A 265 10.51 4.56 4.19
N THR A 266 11.33 3.52 4.25
CA THR A 266 10.89 2.11 4.19
C THR A 266 11.22 1.45 5.51
N LEU A 267 10.19 1.13 6.29
CA LEU A 267 10.30 0.56 7.62
C LEU A 267 10.12 -0.94 7.56
N HIS A 268 10.97 -1.64 8.31
CA HIS A 268 10.98 -3.08 8.46
C HIS A 268 10.77 -3.41 9.95
N GLY A 269 10.02 -4.45 10.23
CA GLY A 269 9.74 -4.89 11.61
C GLY A 269 8.86 -6.12 11.65
N HIS A 270 7.74 -6.08 10.92
CA HIS A 270 6.86 -7.24 10.79
C HIS A 270 7.58 -8.41 10.09
N GLN A 271 7.37 -9.62 10.60
CA GLN A 271 7.96 -10.86 10.04
C GLN A 271 7.09 -11.50 8.94
N GLY A 272 6.06 -10.79 8.49
CA GLY A 272 5.12 -11.21 7.46
C GLY A 272 4.30 -10.04 6.93
N PRO A 273 3.26 -10.28 6.11
CA PRO A 273 2.42 -9.23 5.53
C PRO A 273 1.94 -8.19 6.55
N ALA A 274 2.17 -6.91 6.25
CA ALA A 274 1.61 -5.80 7.01
C ALA A 274 0.16 -5.58 6.54
N ALA A 275 -0.79 -5.93 7.39
CA ALA A 275 -2.22 -5.95 7.05
C ALA A 275 -2.86 -4.57 7.19
N CYS A 276 -2.48 -3.82 8.23
CA CYS A 276 -3.07 -2.53 8.54
C CYS A 276 -2.06 -1.53 9.09
N VAL A 277 -2.35 -0.24 8.88
CA VAL A 277 -1.58 0.87 9.42
C VAL A 277 -2.49 2.07 9.66
N THR A 278 -2.24 2.84 10.72
CA THR A 278 -3.02 4.04 11.06
C THR A 278 -2.13 5.07 11.75
N PHE A 279 -2.30 6.35 11.41
CA PHE A 279 -1.75 7.45 12.21
C PHE A 279 -2.63 7.74 13.42
N SER A 280 -2.00 8.16 14.51
CA SER A 280 -2.70 8.82 15.62
C SER A 280 -3.31 10.13 15.14
N ARG A 281 -4.41 10.57 15.77
CA ARG A 281 -5.12 11.78 15.33
C ARG A 281 -4.34 13.08 15.55
N THR A 282 -3.34 13.08 16.43
CA THR A 282 -2.42 14.21 16.59
C THR A 282 -1.32 14.21 15.53
N GLY A 283 -0.77 13.04 15.19
CA GLY A 283 0.37 12.89 14.28
C GLY A 283 1.58 12.23 14.96
N ASP A 284 1.73 12.43 16.27
CA ASP A 284 2.89 12.01 17.10
C ASP A 284 3.28 10.50 17.02
N PHE A 285 2.32 9.65 16.66
CA PHE A 285 2.49 8.20 16.58
C PHE A 285 1.78 7.62 15.35
N PHE A 286 2.22 6.45 14.91
CA PHE A 286 1.44 5.53 14.08
C PHE A 286 1.51 4.11 14.64
N ALA A 287 0.54 3.29 14.27
CA ALA A 287 0.49 1.88 14.64
C ALA A 287 0.32 1.01 13.41
N SER A 288 0.96 -0.15 13.41
CA SER A 288 0.88 -1.15 12.36
C SER A 288 0.51 -2.51 12.93
N GLY A 289 -0.30 -3.27 12.20
CA GLY A 289 -0.71 -4.63 12.55
C GLY A 289 -0.38 -5.58 11.41
N GLY A 290 0.23 -6.72 11.74
CA GLY A 290 0.68 -7.72 10.77
C GLY A 290 0.04 -9.09 10.94
N PHE A 291 0.33 -9.96 9.97
CA PHE A 291 0.05 -11.39 10.04
C PHE A 291 0.94 -12.13 11.06
N ASP A 292 1.96 -11.47 11.61
CA ASP A 292 2.86 -11.95 12.66
C ASP A 292 2.31 -11.73 14.09
N GLU A 293 0.98 -11.67 14.22
CA GLU A 293 0.21 -11.53 15.48
C GLU A 293 0.55 -10.28 16.33
N GLN A 294 1.31 -9.35 15.75
CA GLN A 294 1.90 -8.22 16.44
C GLN A 294 1.23 -6.90 16.08
N VAL A 295 1.10 -6.05 17.08
CA VAL A 295 0.79 -4.63 16.90
C VAL A 295 2.02 -3.83 17.32
N MET A 296 2.58 -3.07 16.39
CA MET A 296 3.75 -2.21 16.62
C MET A 296 3.29 -0.76 16.68
N VAL A 297 3.81 0.01 17.64
CA VAL A 297 3.55 1.45 17.76
C VAL A 297 4.87 2.19 17.64
N TRP A 298 4.87 3.16 16.74
CA TRP A 298 6.03 3.91 16.29
C TRP A 298 5.80 5.38 16.59
N LYS A 299 6.84 6.06 17.06
CA LYS A 299 6.84 7.51 17.25
C LYS A 299 7.23 8.19 15.93
N THR A 300 6.50 9.24 15.55
CA THR A 300 6.83 10.06 14.39
C THR A 300 7.82 11.15 14.74
N ASN A 301 8.51 11.63 13.70
CA ASN A 301 9.39 12.80 13.71
C ASN A 301 8.82 13.96 12.85
N PHE A 302 7.67 13.74 12.21
CA PHE A 302 7.12 14.58 11.13
C PHE A 302 6.74 16.00 11.58
N ASP A 303 6.26 16.17 12.81
CA ASP A 303 5.84 17.47 13.35
C ASP A 303 6.93 18.15 14.21
N ALA A 304 8.11 17.53 14.37
CA ALA A 304 9.19 18.08 15.21
C ALA A 304 9.91 19.29 14.58
N ALA A 305 9.78 19.47 13.27
CA ALA A 305 10.17 20.68 12.56
C ALA A 305 8.93 21.27 11.87
N ASP A 306 8.50 22.45 12.31
CA ASP A 306 7.41 23.17 11.67
C ASP A 306 7.78 23.40 10.19
N TYR A 307 7.12 22.67 9.28
CA TYR A 307 7.52 22.60 7.86
C TYR A 307 7.43 23.97 7.18
N GLY A 308 6.62 24.88 7.75
CA GLY A 308 6.58 26.30 7.38
C GLY A 308 7.91 27.03 7.60
N ASP A 309 8.67 26.69 8.64
CA ASP A 309 9.99 27.29 8.92
C ASP A 309 11.09 26.68 8.04
N LEU A 310 10.99 25.41 7.63
CA LEU A 310 11.86 24.84 6.59
C LEU A 310 11.64 25.54 5.24
N LEU A 311 10.40 25.86 4.89
CA LEU A 311 10.04 26.62 3.68
C LEU A 311 10.50 28.09 3.77
N LYS A 312 10.35 28.76 4.92
CA LYS A 312 10.91 30.11 5.14
C LYS A 312 12.44 30.10 5.04
N THR A 313 13.11 29.13 5.65
CA THR A 313 14.58 29.03 5.64
C THR A 313 15.10 28.77 4.22
N ARG A 314 14.42 27.93 3.42
CA ARG A 314 14.73 27.77 1.98
C ARG A 314 14.52 29.08 1.19
N LYS A 315 13.49 29.88 1.49
CA LYS A 315 13.31 31.21 0.86
C LYS A 315 14.37 32.22 1.30
N CYS A 316 14.77 32.24 2.57
CA CYS A 316 15.86 33.10 3.04
C CYS A 316 17.19 32.75 2.37
N ASN A 317 17.53 31.46 2.25
CA ASN A 317 18.77 31.04 1.58
C ASN A 317 18.77 31.35 0.06
N MET A 318 17.61 31.37 -0.59
CA MET A 318 17.48 31.83 -1.99
C MET A 318 17.71 33.35 -2.14
N ASN A 319 17.37 34.15 -1.13
CA ASN A 319 17.58 35.60 -1.15
C ASN A 319 18.99 36.04 -0.72
N VAL A 320 19.78 35.16 -0.08
CA VAL A 320 21.13 35.49 0.43
C VAL A 320 22.23 35.24 -0.62
N ASN A 321 22.00 34.41 -1.63
CA ASN A 321 22.97 34.13 -2.70
C ASN A 321 23.04 35.24 -3.79
N GLY A 322 22.66 36.47 -3.43
CA GLY A 322 22.53 37.62 -4.33
C GLY A 322 23.46 38.78 -4.00
N THR A 323 24.70 38.54 -3.58
CA THR A 323 25.77 39.57 -3.51
C THR A 323 27.17 38.93 -3.34
N ASP A 324 28.21 39.70 -3.67
CA ASP A 324 29.65 39.43 -3.52
C ASP A 324 30.28 38.23 -4.27
N TYR A 325 30.61 38.51 -5.54
CA TYR A 325 31.86 38.04 -6.14
C TYR A 325 32.85 39.22 -6.16
N GLY A 326 33.92 39.17 -5.35
CA GLY A 326 34.97 40.17 -5.34
C GLY A 326 36.11 39.83 -4.36
N ASP A 327 37.35 39.86 -4.87
CA ASP A 327 38.64 39.79 -4.14
C ASP A 327 38.88 38.68 -3.09
N ALA A 328 39.73 37.71 -3.47
CA ALA A 328 41.11 37.65 -2.95
C ALA A 328 41.93 36.51 -3.62
N LEU A 329 42.91 36.88 -4.45
CA LEU A 329 43.97 36.00 -4.94
C LEU A 329 45.34 36.51 -4.44
N ARG A 330 46.27 35.58 -4.14
CA ARG A 330 47.60 35.80 -3.50
C ARG A 330 47.51 36.17 -2.01
N THR A 331 48.41 35.77 -1.11
CA THR A 331 49.75 35.14 -1.18
C THR A 331 49.94 34.36 0.15
N GLN A 332 50.66 33.23 0.30
CA GLN A 332 52.11 33.06 0.18
C GLN A 332 52.53 31.56 0.17
N ARG A 333 53.82 31.28 -0.06
CA ARG A 333 54.44 29.95 -0.25
C ARG A 333 55.23 29.47 0.99
N SER A 334 55.61 28.18 0.92
CA SER A 334 56.73 27.50 1.63
C SER A 334 56.41 26.89 3.01
N SER A 335 57.02 25.78 3.44
CA SER A 335 58.15 25.01 2.87
C SER A 335 58.02 23.48 3.05
N MET A 336 58.88 22.76 2.31
CA MET A 336 59.00 21.30 2.15
C MET A 336 59.15 20.47 3.44
N ASN A 337 58.79 19.18 3.35
CA ASN A 337 59.83 18.14 3.38
C ASN A 337 59.45 16.88 2.59
N VAL A 338 60.47 16.21 2.06
CA VAL A 338 60.38 15.08 1.13
C VAL A 338 60.97 13.83 1.77
N ASN A 339 60.38 12.67 1.51
CA ASN A 339 61.11 11.41 1.32
C ASN A 339 60.20 10.45 0.53
N GLY A 340 60.74 9.71 -0.42
CA GLY A 340 59.96 8.81 -1.26
C GLY A 340 60.75 7.59 -1.71
N SER A 341 60.03 6.56 -2.15
CA SER A 341 60.59 5.41 -2.86
C SER A 341 59.55 4.79 -3.79
N SER A 342 59.88 4.87 -5.08
CA SER A 342 59.26 4.29 -6.28
C SER A 342 58.74 2.84 -6.21
N ASN A 343 57.63 2.53 -6.90
CA ASN A 343 57.69 1.83 -8.21
C ASN A 343 56.34 1.63 -8.95
N SER A 344 56.46 1.39 -10.26
CA SER A 344 55.51 1.01 -11.35
C SER A 344 54.31 0.10 -11.00
N VAL A 345 53.08 0.26 -11.56
CA VAL A 345 52.63 0.03 -12.98
C VAL A 345 52.78 -1.46 -13.38
N LYS A 346 51.80 -2.26 -13.86
CA LYS A 346 50.41 -2.09 -14.40
C LYS A 346 49.59 -3.44 -14.23
N PRO A 347 48.33 -3.62 -14.72
CA PRO A 347 47.41 -4.72 -14.34
C PRO A 347 47.55 -6.02 -15.17
N MET A 348 46.70 -7.02 -14.90
CA MET A 348 46.61 -8.27 -15.65
C MET A 348 45.16 -8.67 -16.01
N ASP A 349 45.02 -9.43 -17.11
CA ASP A 349 43.82 -9.54 -17.94
C ASP A 349 42.85 -10.71 -17.64
N THR A 350 41.72 -10.64 -18.34
CA THR A 350 40.70 -11.70 -18.55
C THR A 350 41.25 -12.97 -19.21
N GLY A 351 40.60 -14.12 -18.97
CA GLY A 351 40.88 -15.37 -19.69
C GLY A 351 39.77 -16.43 -19.57
N SER A 352 38.99 -16.60 -20.63
CA SER A 352 37.93 -17.63 -20.77
C SER A 352 38.50 -19.02 -21.08
N ARG A 353 37.78 -20.12 -20.76
CA ARG A 353 37.92 -21.40 -21.46
C ARG A 353 36.72 -22.35 -21.33
N GLU A 354 36.57 -23.23 -22.31
CA GLU A 354 35.35 -24.00 -22.60
C GLU A 354 35.40 -25.48 -22.17
N ILE A 355 34.21 -26.02 -21.89
CA ILE A 355 33.64 -27.34 -22.23
C ILE A 355 34.61 -28.50 -22.59
N GLN A 356 34.44 -29.65 -21.93
CA GLN A 356 34.51 -30.96 -22.58
C GLN A 356 33.50 -31.98 -22.00
N LYS A 357 33.06 -32.93 -22.83
CA LYS A 357 32.05 -33.97 -22.52
C LYS A 357 32.71 -35.27 -22.06
N SER A 358 32.03 -36.03 -21.20
CA SER A 358 32.12 -37.50 -21.18
C SER A 358 30.84 -38.11 -20.57
N GLY A 359 30.30 -39.15 -21.20
CA GLY A 359 29.26 -40.00 -20.62
C GLY A 359 29.54 -41.46 -20.95
N ILE A 360 29.04 -42.38 -20.13
CA ILE A 360 29.01 -43.84 -20.36
C ILE A 360 27.75 -44.40 -19.67
N TYR A 361 27.02 -45.27 -20.37
CA TYR A 361 25.92 -46.07 -19.84
C TYR A 361 26.44 -47.37 -19.19
N ARG A 362 25.72 -47.90 -18.19
CA ARG A 362 25.64 -49.35 -17.97
C ARG A 362 24.33 -49.76 -17.27
N GLN A 363 23.87 -50.96 -17.58
CA GLN A 363 22.52 -51.48 -17.31
C GLN A 363 22.60 -52.83 -16.56
N GLU A 364 21.44 -53.32 -16.10
CA GLU A 364 21.12 -54.69 -15.64
C GLU A 364 21.55 -55.13 -14.22
N LYS A 365 20.56 -55.52 -13.40
CA LYS A 365 20.11 -56.93 -13.34
C LYS A 365 18.77 -57.12 -12.61
N GLN A 366 18.01 -58.13 -13.06
CA GLN A 366 16.80 -58.65 -12.41
C GLN A 366 17.12 -59.74 -11.37
N SER A 367 16.15 -60.04 -10.50
CA SER A 367 16.00 -61.34 -9.85
C SER A 367 14.53 -61.59 -9.50
N GLU A 368 13.95 -62.66 -10.02
CA GLU A 368 12.56 -63.12 -9.80
C GLU A 368 12.44 -64.04 -8.57
N MET A 369 11.22 -64.26 -8.08
CA MET A 369 10.78 -65.52 -7.46
C MET A 369 9.25 -65.68 -7.59
N ASP A 370 8.81 -66.89 -7.92
CA ASP A 370 7.44 -67.26 -8.30
C ASP A 370 6.48 -67.55 -7.11
N PHE A 371 5.16 -67.56 -7.38
CA PHE A 371 4.23 -68.69 -7.10
C PHE A 371 2.82 -68.41 -7.69
N ALA A 372 1.99 -69.45 -7.86
CA ALA A 372 0.67 -69.42 -8.56
C ALA A 372 -0.54 -69.62 -7.57
N GLU A 373 -1.84 -69.68 -7.95
CA GLU A 373 -2.51 -69.85 -9.25
C GLU A 373 -4.01 -69.39 -9.19
N VAL A 374 -4.54 -68.75 -10.25
CA VAL A 374 -5.87 -68.89 -10.99
C VAL A 374 -7.21 -69.16 -10.20
N PRO A 375 -8.44 -68.73 -10.63
CA PRO A 375 -8.91 -68.12 -11.91
C PRO A 375 -9.83 -66.85 -11.86
N ASP A 376 -10.05 -66.29 -13.07
CA ASP A 376 -11.26 -65.64 -13.65
C ASP A 376 -11.85 -64.31 -13.10
N LYS A 377 -11.76 -63.24 -13.93
CA LYS A 377 -12.88 -62.81 -14.80
C LYS A 377 -12.58 -61.65 -15.79
N HIS A 378 -13.18 -61.78 -16.97
CA HIS A 378 -13.58 -60.76 -17.97
C HIS A 378 -12.56 -59.92 -18.76
N ILE A 379 -12.67 -60.10 -20.08
CA ILE A 379 -12.11 -59.30 -21.17
C ILE A 379 -12.98 -58.04 -21.39
N GLN A 380 -12.42 -56.83 -21.26
CA GLN A 380 -12.87 -55.62 -21.99
C GLN A 380 -11.99 -54.36 -21.76
N GLU A 381 -10.69 -54.38 -22.10
CA GLU A 381 -9.84 -53.18 -21.89
C GLU A 381 -8.61 -53.06 -22.81
N THR A 382 -8.80 -53.08 -24.15
CA THR A 382 -7.68 -52.92 -25.11
C THR A 382 -7.89 -51.92 -26.25
N GLU A 383 -9.02 -51.22 -26.37
CA GLU A 383 -9.24 -50.19 -27.42
C GLU A 383 -9.14 -48.74 -26.91
N THR A 384 -9.01 -48.52 -25.60
CA THR A 384 -8.95 -47.17 -24.99
C THR A 384 -7.54 -46.58 -24.91
N ALA A 385 -6.49 -47.41 -24.96
CA ALA A 385 -5.10 -46.99 -24.75
C ALA A 385 -4.45 -46.28 -25.95
N GLU A 386 -4.80 -46.63 -27.19
CA GLU A 386 -4.22 -45.99 -28.38
C GLU A 386 -4.86 -44.64 -28.72
N SER A 387 -6.15 -44.45 -28.40
CA SER A 387 -6.85 -43.17 -28.57
C SER A 387 -6.27 -42.08 -27.66
N ALA A 388 -5.95 -42.43 -26.41
CA ALA A 388 -5.37 -41.50 -25.43
C ALA A 388 -3.96 -41.00 -25.83
N ARG A 389 -3.16 -41.82 -26.52
CA ARG A 389 -1.81 -41.41 -26.97
C ARG A 389 -1.85 -40.40 -28.12
N ARG A 390 -2.75 -40.58 -29.09
CA ARG A 390 -2.90 -39.64 -30.22
C ARG A 390 -3.45 -38.27 -29.82
N GLN A 391 -4.21 -38.20 -28.73
CA GLN A 391 -4.69 -36.91 -28.20
C GLN A 391 -3.62 -36.13 -27.44
N HIS A 392 -2.59 -36.77 -26.88
CA HIS A 392 -1.56 -36.06 -26.11
C HIS A 392 -0.58 -35.28 -27.02
N GLU A 393 -0.18 -35.85 -28.16
CA GLU A 393 0.75 -35.19 -29.09
C GLU A 393 0.15 -33.95 -29.79
N GLN A 394 -1.17 -33.89 -30.01
CA GLN A 394 -1.83 -32.73 -30.63
C GLN A 394 -2.08 -31.55 -29.66
N ILE A 395 -2.00 -31.77 -28.35
CA ILE A 395 -2.31 -30.72 -27.35
C ILE A 395 -1.10 -29.80 -27.12
N ASP A 396 0.13 -30.33 -27.15
CA ASP A 396 1.35 -29.54 -26.96
C ASP A 396 1.63 -28.57 -28.12
N GLU A 397 1.36 -28.98 -29.37
CA GLU A 397 1.59 -28.13 -30.55
C GLU A 397 0.65 -26.91 -30.57
N ALA A 398 -0.61 -27.09 -30.15
CA ALA A 398 -1.57 -25.99 -29.99
C ALA A 398 -1.19 -25.01 -28.87
N GLY A 399 -0.65 -25.51 -27.75
CA GLY A 399 -0.12 -24.68 -26.66
C GLY A 399 1.11 -23.86 -27.07
N LEU A 400 2.01 -24.46 -27.85
CA LEU A 400 3.19 -23.77 -28.39
C LEU A 400 2.79 -22.68 -29.41
N ALA A 401 1.82 -22.95 -30.29
CA ALA A 401 1.30 -21.96 -31.23
C ALA A 401 0.65 -20.76 -30.52
N SER A 402 -0.14 -21.00 -29.46
CA SER A 402 -0.77 -19.94 -28.66
C SER A 402 0.25 -19.06 -27.92
N THR A 403 1.29 -19.68 -27.32
CA THR A 403 2.35 -18.94 -26.63
C THR A 403 3.21 -18.12 -27.61
N LEU A 404 3.53 -18.64 -28.80
CA LEU A 404 4.20 -17.88 -29.85
C LEU A 404 3.38 -16.68 -30.34
N GLN A 405 2.07 -16.83 -30.55
CA GLN A 405 1.19 -15.70 -30.90
C GLN A 405 1.20 -14.62 -29.80
N HIS A 406 1.21 -15.00 -28.53
CA HIS A 406 1.29 -14.05 -27.42
C HIS A 406 2.63 -13.30 -27.38
N ILE A 407 3.75 -13.98 -27.67
CA ILE A 407 5.07 -13.37 -27.76
C ILE A 407 5.15 -12.37 -28.93
N VAL A 408 4.60 -12.73 -30.10
CA VAL A 408 4.52 -11.81 -31.26
C VAL A 408 3.69 -10.57 -30.92
N GLY A 409 2.53 -10.74 -30.28
CA GLY A 409 1.72 -9.60 -29.81
C GLY A 409 2.44 -8.69 -28.80
N GLN A 410 3.28 -9.25 -27.93
CA GLN A 410 4.13 -8.46 -27.02
C GLN A 410 5.23 -7.69 -27.76
N LEU A 411 5.83 -8.28 -28.80
CA LEU A 411 6.82 -7.60 -29.65
C LEU A 411 6.22 -6.45 -30.46
N ASP A 412 5.00 -6.61 -30.99
CA ASP A 412 4.29 -5.53 -31.68
C ASP A 412 4.01 -4.35 -30.73
N VAL A 413 3.51 -4.62 -29.52
CA VAL A 413 3.28 -3.58 -28.50
C VAL A 413 4.58 -2.88 -28.13
N LEU A 414 5.68 -3.63 -27.90
CA LEU A 414 7.00 -3.04 -27.62
C LEU A 414 7.46 -2.14 -28.76
N THR A 415 7.39 -2.59 -30.01
CA THR A 415 7.76 -1.83 -31.20
C THR A 415 6.95 -0.53 -31.31
N GLN A 416 5.63 -0.60 -31.04
CA GLN A 416 4.76 0.57 -31.04
C GLN A 416 5.11 1.56 -29.91
N THR A 417 5.48 1.07 -28.71
CA THR A 417 5.94 1.95 -27.62
C THR A 417 7.28 2.63 -27.92
N VAL A 418 8.23 1.95 -28.56
CA VAL A 418 9.51 2.54 -28.97
C VAL A 418 9.28 3.66 -30.00
N SER A 419 8.43 3.43 -31.02
CA SER A 419 8.10 4.46 -32.01
C SER A 419 7.45 5.71 -31.40
N ILE A 420 6.57 5.55 -30.40
CA ILE A 420 5.97 6.67 -29.67
C ILE A 420 7.02 7.43 -28.83
N LEU A 421 8.01 6.73 -28.27
CA LEU A 421 9.11 7.36 -27.53
C LEU A 421 10.05 8.14 -28.47
N GLU A 422 10.39 7.60 -29.64
CA GLU A 422 11.19 8.31 -30.66
C GLU A 422 10.49 9.58 -31.18
N GLN A 423 9.17 9.51 -31.43
CA GLN A 423 8.37 10.68 -31.79
C GLN A 423 8.33 11.74 -30.68
N ARG A 424 8.29 11.32 -29.41
CA ARG A 424 8.35 12.27 -28.28
C ARG A 424 9.73 12.88 -28.13
N LEU A 425 10.79 12.10 -28.32
CA LEU A 425 12.17 12.57 -28.20
C LEU A 425 12.48 13.64 -29.26
N THR A 426 12.21 13.34 -30.54
CA THR A 426 12.37 14.31 -31.65
C THR A 426 11.57 15.60 -31.39
N LEU A 427 10.31 15.51 -30.95
CA LEU A 427 9.49 16.68 -30.63
C LEU A 427 10.04 17.48 -29.43
N THR A 428 10.73 16.85 -28.48
CA THR A 428 11.47 17.58 -27.41
C THR A 428 12.77 18.22 -27.90
N GLU A 429 13.50 17.57 -28.81
CA GLU A 429 14.73 18.13 -29.39
C GLU A 429 14.45 19.38 -30.23
N ASP A 430 13.39 19.36 -31.04
CA ASP A 430 13.00 20.52 -31.88
C ASP A 430 12.54 21.71 -31.03
N LYS A 431 11.77 21.47 -29.96
CA LYS A 431 11.44 22.52 -28.97
C LYS A 431 12.68 23.08 -28.27
N LEU A 432 13.70 22.25 -28.04
CA LEU A 432 14.95 22.70 -27.43
C LEU A 432 15.74 23.61 -28.38
N LYS A 433 15.79 23.26 -29.69
CA LYS A 433 16.38 24.12 -30.74
C LYS A 433 15.65 25.47 -30.84
N GLU A 434 14.31 25.46 -30.89
CA GLU A 434 13.50 26.68 -30.96
C GLU A 434 13.74 27.59 -29.75
N CYS A 435 13.85 27.01 -28.55
CA CYS A 435 14.20 27.74 -27.34
C CYS A 435 15.61 28.37 -27.43
N LEU A 436 16.59 27.63 -27.94
CA LEU A 436 17.96 28.10 -28.12
C LEU A 436 18.06 29.25 -29.14
N GLU A 437 17.36 29.15 -30.28
CA GLU A 437 17.26 30.23 -31.26
C GLU A 437 16.61 31.48 -30.68
N ASN A 438 15.52 31.33 -29.93
CA ASN A 438 14.86 32.46 -29.29
C ASN A 438 15.76 33.12 -28.24
N GLN A 439 16.55 32.34 -27.49
CA GLN A 439 17.55 32.87 -26.57
C GLN A 439 18.67 33.64 -27.30
N GLN A 440 19.13 33.16 -28.47
CA GLN A 440 20.10 33.88 -29.31
C GLN A 440 19.52 35.19 -29.88
N LYS A 441 18.27 35.19 -30.37
CA LYS A 441 17.58 36.40 -30.84
C LYS A 441 17.45 37.45 -29.72
N ILE A 442 17.15 37.02 -28.49
CA ILE A 442 17.08 37.90 -27.29
C ILE A 442 18.47 38.41 -26.86
N ALA A 443 19.54 37.64 -27.08
CA ALA A 443 20.90 38.10 -26.82
C ALA A 443 21.35 39.18 -27.83
N GLN A 444 21.05 38.98 -29.12
CA GLN A 444 21.36 39.94 -30.18
C GLN A 444 20.54 41.24 -30.07
N SER A 445 19.27 41.17 -29.67
CA SER A 445 18.45 42.38 -29.44
C SER A 445 18.83 43.17 -28.18
N LYS A 446 19.77 42.67 -27.36
CA LYS A 446 20.35 43.37 -26.21
C LYS A 446 21.75 43.95 -26.49
N SER A 447 22.35 43.68 -27.65
CA SER A 447 23.66 44.22 -28.04
C SER A 447 23.58 45.33 -29.10
N ASN A 448 22.38 45.70 -29.51
CA ASN A 448 22.05 46.87 -30.35
C ASN A 448 21.24 47.87 -29.52
#